data_AF-A0A6P0WTL8-F1
#
_entry.id   AF-A0A6P0WTL8-F1
#
_cell.length_a   1.000
_cell.length_b   1.000
_cell.length_c   1.000
_cell.angle_alpha   90.00
_cell.angle_beta   90.00
_cell.angle_gamma   90.00
#
_symmetry.space_group_name_H-M   'P 1'
#
loop_
_entity.id
_entity.type
_entity.pdbx_description
1 polymer ?
#
loop_
_entity_poly.entity_id
_entity_poly.type
_entity_poly.pdbx_seq_one_letter_code
_entity_poly.pdbx_strand_id
1 'polypeptide(L)' 'MLNYFRSNVQQAIQKFDLNRDGMVERDEAIQIFQQSGLDIDTAQQITDSLFYQLDVDGNGYLNLKDFQT' A
#
# COMPACT_ATOMS: atom_id res chain seq x y z
N MET A 1 -4.85 -12.50 -4.13
CA MET A 1 -4.14 -11.46 -3.36
C MET A 1 -4.57 -10.06 -3.78
N LEU A 2 -4.41 -9.68 -5.06
CA LEU A 2 -4.80 -8.36 -5.57
C LEU A 2 -6.29 -8.04 -5.52
N ASN A 3 -7.15 -9.00 -5.87
CA ASN A 3 -8.61 -8.79 -5.80
C ASN A 3 -9.10 -8.56 -4.36
N TYR A 4 -8.45 -9.15 -3.36
CA TYR A 4 -8.77 -8.89 -1.95
C TYR A 4 -8.43 -7.45 -1.57
N PHE A 5 -7.30 -6.94 -2.06
CA PHE A 5 -6.86 -5.57 -1.83
C PHE A 5 -7.79 -4.55 -2.50
N ARG A 6 -8.24 -4.81 -3.73
CA ARG A 6 -9.22 -3.94 -4.43
C ARG A 6 -10.58 -3.92 -3.73
N SER A 7 -11.11 -5.07 -3.31
CA SER A 7 -12.41 -5.13 -2.63
C SER A 7 -12.39 -4.58 -1.19
N ASN A 8 -11.22 -4.52 -0.54
CA ASN A 8 -11.08 -4.06 0.83
C ASN A 8 -10.14 -2.86 0.94
N VAL A 9 -10.06 -2.03 -0.11
CA VAL A 9 -9.01 -1.01 -0.16
C VAL A 9 -9.10 -0.02 1.00
N GLN A 10 -10.31 0.33 1.44
CA GLN A 10 -10.48 1.16 2.64
C GLN A 10 -9.87 0.53 3.89
N GLN A 11 -10.01 -0.79 4.07
CA GLN A 11 -9.41 -1.50 5.20
C GLN A 11 -7.90 -1.60 5.05
N ALA A 12 -7.42 -1.78 3.82
CA ALA A 12 -5.99 -1.77 3.53
C ALA A 12 -5.39 -0.40 3.83
N ILE A 13 -5.93 0.68 3.27
CA ILE A 13 -5.51 2.05 3.57
C ILE A 13 -5.54 2.29 5.08
N GLN A 14 -6.63 1.98 5.79
CA GLN A 14 -6.68 2.13 7.25
C GLN A 14 -5.62 1.33 8.03
N LYS A 15 -5.14 0.22 7.47
CA LYS A 15 -4.10 -0.60 8.10
C LYS A 15 -2.70 -0.07 7.80
N PHE A 16 -2.49 0.50 6.61
CA PHE A 16 -1.19 0.93 6.13
C PHE A 16 -0.89 2.41 6.35
N ASP A 17 -1.92 3.26 6.34
CA ASP A 17 -1.88 4.70 6.58
C ASP A 17 -1.60 4.96 8.07
N LEU A 18 -0.33 5.20 8.40
CA LEU A 18 0.15 5.37 9.76
C LEU A 18 -0.12 6.78 10.26
N ASN A 19 0.02 7.77 9.38
CA ASN A 19 -0.14 9.18 9.69
C ASN A 19 -1.63 9.66 9.64
N ARG A 20 -2.52 8.84 9.06
CA ARG A 20 -3.96 9.06 8.86
C ARG A 20 -4.30 10.22 7.93
N ASP A 21 -3.49 10.44 6.90
CA ASP A 21 -3.73 11.48 5.89
C ASP A 21 -4.64 11.02 4.73
N GLY A 22 -5.02 9.74 4.72
CA GLY A 22 -5.89 9.14 3.71
C GLY A 22 -5.15 8.63 2.48
N MET A 23 -3.82 8.65 2.51
CA MET A 23 -2.92 8.09 1.51
C MET A 23 -2.03 7.04 2.17
N VAL A 24 -1.49 6.12 1.37
CA VAL A 24 -0.45 5.19 1.82
C VAL A 24 0.81 5.52 1.05
N GLU A 25 1.82 5.99 1.76
CA GLU A 25 3.15 6.19 1.21
C GLU A 25 3.94 4.87 1.19
N ARG A 26 4.95 4.78 0.33
CA ARG A 26 5.81 3.58 0.23
C ARG A 26 6.46 3.24 1.56
N ASP A 27 6.94 4.25 2.29
CA ASP A 27 7.61 4.07 3.57
C ASP A 27 6.65 3.53 4.64
N GLU A 28 5.39 3.95 4.63
CA GLU A 28 4.37 3.42 5.54
C GLU A 28 4.05 1.96 5.24
N ALA A 29 3.93 1.60 3.95
CA ALA A 29 3.75 0.21 3.53
C ALA A 29 4.94 -0.68 3.96
N ILE A 30 6.17 -0.22 3.75
CA ILE A 30 7.39 -0.93 4.17
C ILE A 30 7.41 -1.12 5.68
N GLN A 31 7.12 -0.07 6.46
CA GLN A 31 7.10 -0.14 7.92
C GLN A 31 6.10 -1.18 8.43
N ILE A 32 4.90 -1.28 7.84
CA ILE A 32 3.91 -2.27 8.23
C ILE A 32 4.35 -3.69 7.89
N PHE A 33 4.99 -3.89 6.74
CA PHE A 33 5.54 -5.19 6.36
C PHE A 33 6.67 -5.62 7.30
N GLN A 34 7.54 -4.69 7.70
CA GLN A 34 8.57 -4.93 8.72
C GLN A 34 7.96 -5.26 10.09
N GLN A 35 6.93 -4.53 10.52
CA GLN A 35 6.18 -4.82 11.76
C GLN A 35 5.49 -6.19 11.72
N SER A 36 5.19 -6.70 10.52
CA SER A 36 4.64 -8.04 10.31
C SER A 36 5.70 -9.15 10.31
N GLY A 37 6.97 -8.81 10.55
CA GLY A 37 8.09 -9.74 10.66
C GLY A 37 8.83 -10.01 9.35
N LEU A 38 8.59 -9.22 8.30
CA LEU A 38 9.35 -9.31 7.06
C LEU A 38 10.67 -8.55 7.18
N ASP A 39 11.71 -9.07 6.55
CA ASP A 39 12.96 -8.34 6.40
C ASP A 39 12.79 -7.14 5.46
N ILE A 40 13.74 -6.20 5.52
CA ILE A 40 13.66 -4.95 4.77
C ILE A 40 13.65 -5.16 3.24
N ASP A 41 14.41 -6.12 2.73
CA ASP A 41 14.52 -6.35 1.29
C ASP A 41 13.21 -6.95 0.76
N THR A 42 12.64 -7.92 1.48
CA THR A 42 11.33 -8.50 1.16
C THR A 42 10.22 -7.47 1.27
N ALA A 43 10.22 -6.62 2.31
CA ALA A 43 9.23 -5.56 2.49
C ALA A 43 9.26 -4.54 1.34
N GLN A 44 10.46 -4.15 0.89
CA GLN A 44 10.64 -3.26 -0.26
C GLN A 44 10.13 -3.88 -1.55
N GLN A 45 10.50 -5.13 -1.85
CA GLN A 45 10.05 -5.82 -3.06
C GLN A 45 8.52 -5.98 -3.13
N ILE A 46 7.89 -6.31 -2.00
CA ILE A 46 6.43 -6.42 -1.93
C ILE A 46 5.79 -5.04 -2.13
N THR A 47 6.34 -4.00 -1.51
CA THR A 47 5.86 -2.63 -1.67
C THR A 47 5.98 -2.17 -3.12
N ASP A 48 7.12 -2.40 -3.78
CA ASP A 48 7.30 -2.07 -5.19
C ASP A 48 6.29 -2.76 -6.08
N SER A 49 6.09 -4.07 -5.89
CA SER A 49 5.09 -4.83 -6.64
C SER A 49 3.66 -4.35 -6.37
N LEU A 50 3.36 -3.93 -5.14
CA LEU A 50 2.06 -3.40 -4.74
C LEU A 50 1.79 -2.07 -5.46
N PHE A 51 2.71 -1.12 -5.36
CA PHE A 51 2.57 0.20 -5.97
C PHE A 51 2.54 0.11 -7.50
N TYR A 52 3.39 -0.72 -8.13
CA TYR A 52 3.36 -0.91 -9.58
C TYR A 52 1.99 -1.35 -10.12
N GLN A 53 1.20 -2.06 -9.30
CA GLN A 53 -0.09 -2.61 -9.75
C GLN A 53 -1.29 -1.75 -9.34
N LEU A 54 -1.12 -0.89 -8.34
CA LEU A 54 -2.22 -0.18 -7.69
C LEU A 54 -2.13 1.34 -7.81
N ASP A 55 -0.94 1.92 -8.00
CA ASP A 55 -0.73 3.36 -8.21
C ASP A 55 -1.07 3.71 -9.67
N VAL A 56 -2.34 4.02 -9.93
CA VAL A 56 -2.88 4.22 -11.29
C VAL A 56 -2.49 5.58 -11.85
N ASP A 57 -2.46 6.62 -11.01
CA ASP A 57 -2.09 7.97 -11.44
C ASP A 57 -0.56 8.22 -11.42
N GLY A 58 0.21 7.32 -10.80
CA GLY A 58 1.66 7.35 -10.77
C GLY A 58 2.22 8.44 -9.85
N ASN A 59 1.42 8.91 -8.89
CA ASN A 59 1.81 10.00 -7.99
C ASN A 59 2.76 9.53 -6.86
N GLY A 60 2.96 8.23 -6.70
CA GLY A 60 3.84 7.63 -5.69
C GLY A 60 3.14 7.26 -4.38
N TYR A 61 1.82 7.34 -4.31
CA TYR A 61 0.98 7.11 -3.13
C TYR A 61 -0.27 6.32 -3.51
N LEU A 62 -0.75 5.44 -2.64
CA LEU A 62 -2.03 4.75 -2.86
C LEU A 62 -3.16 5.47 -2.13
N ASN A 63 -4.16 5.92 -2.86
CA ASN A 63 -5.36 6.55 -2.30
C ASN A 63 -6.64 5.96 -2.92
N LEU A 64 -7.82 6.33 -2.42
CA LEU A 64 -9.09 5.77 -2.89
C LEU A 64 -9.35 5.96 -4.39
N LYS A 65 -8.81 7.01 -5.02
CA LYS A 65 -9.02 7.31 -6.45
C LYS A 65 -8.32 6.28 -7.34
N ASP A 66 -7.16 5.77 -6.93
CA ASP A 66 -6.39 4.79 -7.69
C ASP A 66 -7.14 3.46 -7.85
N PHE A 67 -8.15 3.22 -7.02
CA PHE A 67 -8.95 2.00 -7.02
C PHE A 67 -10.35 2.17 -7.60
N GLN A 68 -10.76 3.41 -7.88
CA GLN A 68 -12.09 3.73 -8.44
C GLN A 68 -12.09 3.86 -9.97
N THR A 69 -10.96 3.60 -10.63
CA THR A 69 -10.81 3.59 -12.09
C THR A 69 -10.74 2.14 -12.61
#